data_AF-A0AAQ4EX33-F1
#
_entry.id   AF-A0AAQ4EX33-F1
#
_cell.length_a   1.000
_cell.length_b   1.000
_cell.length_c   1.000
_cell.angle_alpha   90.00
_cell.angle_beta   90.00
_cell.angle_gamma   90.00
#
_symmetry.space_group_name_H-M   'P 1'
#
loop_
_entity.id
_entity.type
_entity.pdbx_description
1 polymer ?
#
loop_
_entity_poly.entity_id
_entity_poly.type
_entity_poly.pdbx_seq_one_letter_code
_entity_poly.pdbx_strand_id
1 'polypeptide(L)' 'MYGKEEVRTLDSVLKAVNEDDDLPNFKETTWRLMKDVGFTFEKRKRNLALIEQSDIIAWRRRYLQAIKKFRRRQVHHLPK' A
#
# COMPACT_ATOMS: atom_id res chain seq x y z
N MET A 1 -13.95 10.97 -1.51
CA MET A 1 -14.47 9.76 -2.20
C MET A 1 -13.35 9.24 -3.09
N TYR A 2 -12.63 8.19 -2.69
CA TYR A 2 -11.59 7.60 -3.55
C TYR A 2 -12.28 7.01 -4.79
N GLY A 3 -11.75 7.37 -5.96
CA GLY A 3 -12.30 7.00 -7.27
C GLY A 3 -12.36 5.49 -7.46
N LYS A 4 -12.98 5.05 -8.56
CA LYS A 4 -13.07 3.66 -9.02
C LYS A 4 -11.71 3.00 -9.32
N GLU A 5 -10.66 3.29 -8.55
CA GLU A 5 -9.51 2.39 -8.47
C GLU A 5 -10.05 1.10 -7.84
N GLU A 6 -10.13 0.10 -8.71
CA GLU A 6 -10.70 -1.21 -8.51
C GLU A 6 -10.21 -1.78 -7.17
N VAL A 7 -11.09 -1.72 -6.18
CA VAL A 7 -10.77 -2.15 -4.82
C VAL A 7 -10.55 -3.66 -4.87
N ARG A 8 -9.26 -4.07 -4.90
CA ARG A 8 -8.87 -5.46 -4.99
C ARG A 8 -9.37 -6.23 -3.77
N THR A 9 -10.05 -7.34 -4.04
CA THR A 9 -10.50 -8.28 -3.00
C THR A 9 -9.31 -9.11 -2.52
N LEU A 10 -9.40 -9.66 -1.31
CA LEU A 10 -8.38 -10.57 -0.79
C LEU A 10 -8.02 -11.69 -1.78
N ASP A 11 -9.02 -12.36 -2.36
CA ASP A 11 -8.81 -13.42 -3.36
C ASP A 11 -8.05 -12.92 -4.59
N SER A 12 -8.38 -11.74 -5.11
CA SER A 12 -7.69 -11.19 -6.28
C SER A 12 -6.22 -10.86 -5.98
N VAL A 13 -5.93 -10.41 -4.75
CA VAL A 13 -4.57 -10.14 -4.30
C VAL A 13 -3.82 -11.46 -4.09
N LEU A 14 -4.43 -12.44 -3.43
CA LEU A 14 -3.83 -13.74 -3.16
C LEU A 14 -3.48 -14.46 -4.47
N LYS A 15 -4.40 -14.42 -5.44
CA LYS A 15 -4.17 -14.97 -6.78
C LYS A 15 -3.01 -14.26 -7.48
N ALA A 16 -3.04 -12.93 -7.55
CA ALA A 16 -2.00 -12.17 -8.25
C ALA A 16 -0.60 -12.36 -7.63
N VAL A 17 -0.52 -12.48 -6.31
CA VAL A 17 0.75 -12.71 -5.61
C VAL A 17 1.27 -14.13 -5.83
N ASN A 18 0.38 -15.12 -5.90
CA ASN A 18 0.78 -16.52 -6.10
C ASN A 18 1.05 -16.88 -7.58
N GLU A 19 0.63 -16.02 -8.51
CA GLU A 19 0.96 -16.10 -9.93
C GLU A 19 2.31 -15.43 -10.26
N ASP A 20 2.92 -14.72 -9.30
CA ASP A 20 4.21 -14.08 -9.46
C ASP A 20 5.34 -15.03 -9.01
N ASP A 21 6.13 -15.50 -9.97
CA ASP A 21 7.22 -16.46 -9.73
C ASP A 21 8.36 -15.89 -8.85
N ASP A 22 8.46 -14.56 -8.73
CA ASP A 22 9.46 -13.90 -7.86
C ASP A 22 9.02 -13.86 -6.38
N LEU A 23 7.77 -14.23 -6.09
CA LEU A 23 7.20 -14.21 -4.74
C LEU A 23 6.95 -15.63 -4.21
N PRO A 24 7.11 -15.85 -2.89
CA PRO A 24 6.73 -17.12 -2.29
C PRO A 24 5.21 -17.32 -2.36
N ASN A 25 4.72 -18.55 -2.26
CA ASN A 25 3.28 -18.80 -2.27
C ASN A 25 2.62 -18.40 -0.93
N PHE A 26 1.62 -17.53 -0.99
CA PHE A 26 0.87 -16.99 0.13
C PHE A 26 -0.37 -17.85 0.40
N LYS A 27 -0.64 -18.06 1.70
CA LYS A 27 -1.89 -18.68 2.15
C LYS A 27 -2.91 -17.61 2.49
N GLU A 28 -4.19 -17.99 2.52
CA GLU A 28 -5.26 -17.09 2.95
C GLU A 28 -4.97 -16.50 4.34
N THR A 29 -4.38 -17.28 5.25
CA THR A 29 -3.97 -16.82 6.60
C THR A 29 -2.94 -15.69 6.62
N THR A 30 -2.27 -15.40 5.51
CA THR A 30 -1.31 -14.30 5.39
C THR A 30 -1.97 -12.93 5.56
N TRP A 31 -3.31 -12.84 5.56
CA TRP A 31 -4.03 -11.63 5.97
C TRP A 31 -3.64 -11.13 7.37
N ARG A 32 -3.23 -12.02 8.29
CA ARG A 32 -2.74 -11.64 9.62
C ARG A 32 -1.48 -10.80 9.53
N LEU A 33 -0.55 -11.25 8.70
CA LEU A 33 0.70 -10.54 8.40
C LEU A 33 0.42 -9.20 7.72
N MET A 34 -0.56 -9.14 6.81
CA MET A 34 -0.99 -7.87 6.21
C MET A 34 -1.52 -6.89 7.26
N LYS A 35 -2.26 -7.36 8.28
CA LYS A 35 -2.67 -6.52 9.42
C LYS A 35 -1.50 -6.06 10.27
N ASP A 36 -0.52 -6.92 10.50
CA ASP A 36 0.68 -6.58 11.28
C ASP A 36 1.51 -5.49 10.57
N VAL A 37 1.51 -5.48 9.22
CA VAL A 37 2.13 -4.43 8.39
C VAL A 37 1.22 -3.19 8.23
N GLY A 38 0.03 -3.19 8.85
CA GLY A 38 -0.91 -2.08 8.94
C GLY A 38 -1.84 -1.91 7.73
N PHE A 39 -2.08 -2.98 6.98
CA PHE A 39 -3.24 -3.05 6.09
C PHE A 39 -4.49 -3.48 6.85
N THR A 40 -5.63 -2.96 6.45
CA THR A 40 -6.93 -3.27 7.04
C THR A 40 -7.89 -3.79 5.97
N PHE A 41 -8.84 -4.63 6.39
CA PHE A 41 -9.88 -5.10 5.49
C PHE A 41 -11.19 -4.40 5.82
N GLU A 42 -11.72 -3.63 4.88
CA GLU A 42 -13.05 -3.02 5.00
C GLU A 42 -14.10 -3.92 4.34
N LYS A 43 -15.17 -4.26 5.06
CA LYS A 43 -16.29 -5.02 4.48
C LYS A 43 -17.00 -4.15 3.46
N ARG A 44 -17.00 -4.58 2.19
CA ARG A 44 -17.84 -4.02 1.12
C ARG A 44 -18.81 -5.07 0.61
N LYS A 45 -20.09 -4.96 1.00
CA LYS A 45 -21.16 -5.88 0.60
C LYS A 45 -20.76 -7.35 0.83
N ARG A 46 -20.37 -8.08 -0.23
CA ARG A 46 -19.98 -9.50 -0.21
C ARG A 46 -18.46 -9.74 -0.16
N ASN A 47 -17.63 -8.70 -0.24
CA ASN A 47 -16.17 -8.82 -0.37
C ASN A 47 -15.43 -8.03 0.72
N LEU A 48 -14.19 -8.44 1.01
CA LEU A 48 -13.25 -7.70 1.84
C LEU A 48 -12.29 -6.91 0.95
N ALA A 49 -12.27 -5.60 1.15
CA ALA A 49 -11.38 -4.65 0.48
C ALA A 49 -10.09 -4.50 1.28
N LEU A 50 -8.93 -4.77 0.67
CA LEU A 50 -7.63 -4.47 1.30
C LEU A 50 -7.33 -2.97 1.17
N ILE A 51 -7.20 -2.27 2.30
CA ILE A 51 -6.99 -0.81 2.35
C ILE A 51 -5.85 -0.51 3.33
N GLU A 52 -4.91 0.35 2.95
CA GLU A 52 -3.90 0.88 3.87
C GLU A 52 -4.57 1.60 5.06
N GLN A 53 -4.11 1.35 6.28
CA GLN A 53 -4.60 2.12 7.44
C GLN A 53 -4.32 3.61 7.23
N SER A 54 -5.24 4.47 7.70
CA SER A 54 -5.14 5.93 7.54
C SER A 54 -3.79 6.50 7.99
N ASP A 55 -3.19 5.87 8.99
CA ASP A 55 -1.92 6.29 9.58
C ASP A 55 -0.74 5.97 8.65
N ILE A 56 -0.76 4.81 7.96
CA ILE A 56 0.22 4.45 6.94
C ILE A 56 0.14 5.39 5.75
N ILE A 57 -1.07 5.74 5.30
CA ILE A 57 -1.28 6.72 4.24
C ILE A 57 -0.69 8.07 4.65
N ALA A 58 -0.92 8.49 5.91
CA ALA A 58 -0.37 9.73 6.44
C ALA A 58 1.16 9.70 6.50
N TRP A 59 1.77 8.60 6.95
CA TRP A 59 3.21 8.40 6.98
C TRP A 59 3.82 8.43 5.58
N ARG A 60 3.22 7.72 4.61
CA ARG A 60 3.66 7.72 3.21
C ARG A 60 3.61 9.12 2.61
N ARG A 61 2.53 9.88 2.83
CA ARG A 61 2.42 11.27 2.38
C ARG A 61 3.50 12.15 3.01
N ARG A 62 3.72 12.05 4.31
CA ARG A 62 4.78 12.80 5.03
C ARG A 62 6.17 12.45 4.50
N TYR A 63 6.44 11.16 4.29
CA TYR A 63 7.72 10.67 3.76
C TYR A 63 8.00 11.20 2.35
N LEU A 64 7.03 11.12 1.44
CA LEU A 64 7.16 11.65 0.08
C LEU A 64 7.34 13.17 0.08
N GLN A 65 6.64 13.90 0.95
CA GLN A 65 6.83 15.34 1.13
C GLN A 65 8.25 15.65 1.65
N ALA A 66 8.77 14.87 2.59
CA ALA A 66 10.13 15.02 3.10
C ALA A 66 11.17 14.80 2.00
N ILE A 67 11.04 13.74 1.20
CA ILE A 67 11.90 13.49 0.03
C ILE A 67 11.86 14.67 -0.95
N LYS A 68 10.65 15.16 -1.29
CA LYS A 68 10.48 16.28 -2.21
C LYS A 68 11.17 17.56 -1.68
N LYS A 69 11.04 17.83 -0.38
CA LYS A 69 11.69 18.97 0.29
C LYS A 69 13.21 18.83 0.29
N PHE A 70 13.71 17.63 0.57
CA PHE A 70 15.15 17.32 0.56
C PHE A 70 15.75 17.51 -0.83
N ARG A 71 15.12 16.96 -1.88
CA ARG A 71 15.56 17.13 -3.28
C ARG A 71 15.57 18.61 -3.71
N ARG A 72 14.56 19.39 -3.32
CA ARG A 72 14.53 20.84 -3.60
C ARG A 72 15.67 21.59 -2.93
N ARG A 73 16.01 21.24 -1.68
CA ARG A 73 17.14 21.83 -0.95
C ARG A 73 18.47 21.49 -1.61
N GLN A 74 18.70 20.22 -1.97
CA GLN A 74 19.92 19.79 -2.66
C GLN A 74 20.14 20.51 -4.00
N VAL A 75 19.08 20.75 -4.78
CA VAL A 75 19.17 21.52 -6.05
C VAL A 75 19.55 22.98 -5.81
N HIS A 76 19.17 23.56 -4.66
CA HIS A 76 19.46 24.96 -4.33
C HIS A 76 20.88 25.16 -3.74
N HIS A 77 21.64 24.08 -3.50
CA HIS A 77 22.98 24.14 -2.90
C HIS A 77 24.11 23.84 -3.90
N LEU A 78 23.78 23.59 -5.17
CA LEU A 78 24.76 23.48 -6.24
C LEU A 78 25.08 24.89 -6.79
N PRO A 79 26.36 25.29 -6.90
CA PRO A 79 26.73 26.56 -7.50
C PRO A 79 26.30 26.58 -8.97
N LYS A 80 25.79 27.72 -9.43
CA LYS A 80 25.45 27.98 -10.84
C LYS A 80 26.70 28.21 -11.67
#